data_AF-A0A2M7Q9C5-F1
#
_entry.id   AF-A0A2M7Q9C5-F1
#
_cell.length_a   1.000
_cell.length_b   1.000
_cell.length_c   1.000
_cell.angle_alpha   90.00
_cell.angle_beta   90.00
_cell.angle_gamma   90.00
#
_symmetry.space_group_name_H-M   'P 1'
#
loop_
_entity.id
_entity.type
_entity.pdbx_description
1 polymer ?
#
loop_
_entity_poly.entity_id
_entity_poly.type
_entity_poly.pdbx_seq_one_letter_code
_entity_poly.pdbx_strand_id
1 'polypeptide(L)'
;DNKLNFDWGNGDSSYRWLCEYIPPLNEWVYLTITRDVNGRYLYVNGDFHSSTAIPGGPIPGTNTSKIMLMRDSTASRYYTNGIIDEVRIYNTARSAAWIKTCYNNQSNPDSFYTINSEESY
;
A
#
# COMPACT_ATOMS: atom_id res chain seq x y z
N ASP A 1 -7.71 7.60 16.87
CA ASP A 1 -7.23 6.21 16.78
C ASP A 1 -5.97 6.23 15.93
N ASN A 2 -4.91 5.52 16.34
CA ASN A 2 -3.59 5.53 15.68
C ASN A 2 -3.44 4.39 14.64
N LYS A 3 -4.54 3.68 14.36
CA LYS A 3 -4.59 2.60 13.38
C LYS A 3 -4.66 3.15 11.95
N LEU A 4 -4.03 2.42 11.03
CA LEU A 4 -4.18 2.64 9.60
C LEU A 4 -5.61 2.31 9.15
N ASN A 5 -6.20 3.23 8.40
CA ASN A 5 -7.50 3.06 7.77
C ASN A 5 -7.36 3.13 6.26
N PHE A 6 -8.17 2.35 5.55
CA PHE A 6 -8.27 2.42 4.10
C PHE A 6 -9.70 2.65 3.64
N ASP A 7 -9.92 3.81 3.02
CA ASP A 7 -11.20 4.25 2.50
C ASP A 7 -11.27 4.01 0.99
N TRP A 8 -12.41 3.49 0.50
CA TRP A 8 -12.66 3.34 -0.93
C TRP A 8 -14.14 3.54 -1.27
N GLY A 9 -14.42 4.40 -2.26
CA GLY A 9 -15.75 4.61 -2.82
C GLY A 9 -16.11 6.09 -2.93
N ASN A 10 -17.35 6.41 -2.60
CA ASN A 10 -18.01 7.70 -2.79
C ASN A 10 -17.94 8.64 -1.58
N GLY A 11 -17.01 8.41 -0.65
CA GLY A 11 -16.87 9.21 0.58
C GLY A 11 -17.79 8.79 1.73
N ASP A 12 -18.60 7.74 1.57
CA ASP A 12 -19.32 7.12 2.68
C ASP A 12 -18.35 6.33 3.59
N SER A 13 -18.35 6.67 4.87
CA SER A 13 -17.52 6.02 5.89
C SER A 13 -17.97 4.59 6.21
N SER A 14 -19.14 4.14 5.76
CA SER A 14 -19.59 2.75 5.88
C SER A 14 -18.65 1.74 5.21
N TYR A 15 -17.88 2.18 4.22
CA TYR A 15 -16.89 1.36 3.51
C TYR A 15 -15.47 1.50 4.05
N ARG A 16 -15.27 2.31 5.11
CA ARG A 16 -13.97 2.41 5.78
C ARG A 16 -13.55 1.05 6.29
N TRP A 17 -12.36 0.64 5.91
CA TRP A 17 -11.74 -0.53 6.49
C TRP A 17 -10.74 -0.12 7.56
N LEU A 18 -11.01 -0.54 8.80
CA LEU A 18 -10.05 -0.50 9.90
C LEU A 18 -9.06 -1.64 9.68
N CYS A 19 -7.84 -1.32 9.28
CA CYS A 19 -6.87 -2.36 8.93
C CYS A 19 -6.29 -3.09 10.17
N GLU A 20 -6.60 -2.59 11.37
CA GLU A 20 -6.09 -3.11 12.65
C GLU A 20 -4.55 -3.17 12.68
N TYR A 21 -3.90 -2.21 12.01
CA TYR A 21 -2.45 -2.06 11.99
C TYR A 21 -2.07 -0.72 12.61
N ILE A 22 -1.14 -0.74 13.57
CA ILE A 22 -0.55 0.45 14.16
C ILE A 22 0.90 0.52 13.66
N PRO A 23 1.25 1.46 12.76
CA PRO A 23 2.63 1.62 12.32
C PRO A 23 3.55 1.93 13.51
N PRO A 24 4.71 1.26 13.63
CA PRO A 24 5.73 1.62 14.61
C PRO A 24 6.24 3.04 14.35
N LEU A 25 6.69 3.71 15.42
CA LEU A 25 7.33 5.02 15.31
C LEU A 25 8.80 4.86 14.96
N ASN A 26 9.31 5.74 14.10
CA ASN A 26 10.72 5.82 13.72
C ASN A 26 11.29 4.56 13.04
N GLU A 27 10.44 3.79 12.37
CA GLU A 27 10.84 2.61 11.60
C GLU A 27 10.31 2.69 10.17
N TRP A 28 11.08 2.17 9.22
CA TRP A 28 10.61 2.00 7.85
C TRP A 28 9.63 0.83 7.78
N VAL A 29 8.49 1.06 7.13
CA VAL A 29 7.48 0.03 6.89
C VAL A 29 7.15 0.02 5.41
N TYR A 30 7.23 -1.16 4.78
CA TYR A 30 6.75 -1.35 3.43
C TYR A 30 5.27 -1.74 3.47
N LEU A 31 4.40 -0.79 3.14
CA LEU A 31 2.94 -0.97 3.14
C LEU A 31 2.45 -1.22 1.71
N THR A 32 1.69 -2.30 1.53
CA THR A 32 0.97 -2.55 0.27
C THR A 32 -0.50 -2.83 0.54
N ILE A 33 -1.37 -2.09 -0.13
CA ILE A 33 -2.81 -2.38 -0.15
C ILE A 33 -3.20 -2.83 -1.55
N THR A 34 -3.95 -3.92 -1.63
CA THR A 34 -4.54 -4.41 -2.87
C THR A 34 -6.05 -4.38 -2.78
N ARG A 35 -6.70 -4.24 -3.94
CA ARG A 35 -8.16 -4.27 -4.08
C ARG A 35 -8.53 -4.97 -5.37
N ASP A 36 -9.44 -5.92 -5.28
CA ASP A 36 -10.11 -6.53 -6.41
C ASP A 36 -11.63 -6.61 -6.17
N VAL A 37 -12.33 -7.43 -6.96
CA VAL A 37 -13.78 -7.67 -6.77
C VAL A 37 -14.10 -8.49 -5.53
N ASN A 38 -13.14 -9.25 -5.00
CA ASN A 38 -13.29 -10.15 -3.87
C ASN A 38 -13.02 -9.45 -2.53
N GLY A 39 -12.29 -8.34 -2.53
CA GLY A 39 -12.04 -7.57 -1.32
C GLY A 39 -10.81 -6.69 -1.38
N ARG A 40 -10.30 -6.38 -0.18
CA ARG A 40 -9.11 -5.55 0.05
C ARG A 40 -8.18 -6.28 1.00
N TYR A 41 -6.87 -6.15 0.77
CA TYR A 41 -5.84 -6.84 1.54
C TYR A 41 -4.69 -5.88 1.86
N LEU A 42 -4.21 -5.94 3.09
CA LEU A 42 -3.07 -5.18 3.58
C LEU A 42 -1.92 -6.16 3.77
N TYR A 43 -0.78 -5.79 3.23
CA TYR A 43 0.50 -6.45 3.44
C TYR A 43 1.45 -5.47 4.12
N VAL A 44 2.17 -5.95 5.13
CA VAL A 44 3.16 -5.20 5.90
C VAL A 44 4.48 -5.94 5.76
N ASN A 45 5.53 -5.26 5.30
CA ASN A 45 6.86 -5.85 5.11
C ASN A 45 6.81 -7.14 4.26
N GLY A 46 5.96 -7.12 3.24
CA GLY A 46 5.78 -8.22 2.29
C GLY A 46 4.84 -9.35 2.75
N ASP A 47 4.43 -9.37 4.02
CA ASP A 47 3.58 -10.43 4.57
C ASP A 47 2.14 -9.97 4.73
N PHE A 48 1.19 -10.92 4.62
CA PHE A 48 -0.23 -10.64 4.82
C PHE A 48 -0.49 -10.21 6.27
N HIS A 49 -1.23 -9.11 6.45
CA HIS A 49 -1.63 -8.61 7.77
C HIS A 49 -3.12 -8.82 8.02
N SER A 50 -3.96 -8.24 7.18
CA SER A 50 -5.42 -8.30 7.33
C SER A 50 -6.14 -8.14 5.99
N SER A 51 -7.42 -8.49 5.97
CA SER A 51 -8.29 -8.29 4.80
C SER A 51 -9.72 -7.91 5.19
N THR A 52 -10.48 -7.46 4.19
CA THR A 52 -11.93 -7.37 4.24
C THR A 52 -12.52 -7.88 2.93
N ALA A 53 -13.59 -8.66 3.02
CA ALA A 53 -14.34 -9.13 1.85
C ALA A 53 -15.18 -8.02 1.19
N ILE A 54 -15.27 -6.84 1.81
CA ILE A 54 -15.97 -5.69 1.25
C ILE A 54 -15.00 -4.95 0.32
N PRO A 55 -15.20 -4.95 -1.01
CA PRO A 55 -14.31 -4.25 -1.94
C PRO A 55 -14.47 -2.72 -1.89
N GLY A 56 -15.44 -2.19 -1.14
CA GLY A 56 -15.73 -0.76 -0.97
C GLY A 56 -16.94 -0.29 -1.77
N GLY A 57 -17.23 1.01 -1.70
CA GLY A 57 -18.37 1.61 -2.39
C GLY A 57 -18.23 1.62 -3.92
N PRO A 58 -19.31 1.99 -4.65
CA PRO A 58 -19.28 2.11 -6.10
C PRO A 58 -18.13 3.01 -6.57
N ILE A 59 -17.46 2.59 -7.65
CA ILE A 59 -16.36 3.36 -8.26
C ILE A 59 -16.97 4.60 -8.91
N PRO A 60 -16.62 5.83 -8.48
CA PRO A 60 -17.05 7.03 -9.17
C PRO A 60 -16.54 6.98 -10.62
N GLY A 61 -17.42 7.18 -11.60
CA GLY A 61 -17.08 7.03 -13.02
C GLY A 61 -15.95 7.94 -13.49
N THR A 62 -15.76 9.09 -12.83
CA THR A 62 -14.60 9.98 -12.99
C THR A 62 -14.30 10.71 -11.68
N ASN A 63 -13.03 10.78 -11.30
CA ASN A 63 -12.54 11.65 -10.22
C ASN A 63 -11.36 12.47 -10.76
N THR A 64 -11.49 13.80 -10.76
CA THR A 64 -10.47 14.74 -11.24
C THR A 64 -9.59 15.29 -10.11
N SER A 65 -9.78 14.79 -8.88
CA SER A 65 -8.98 15.20 -7.73
C SER A 65 -7.53 14.77 -7.89
N LYS A 66 -6.61 15.63 -7.44
CA LYS A 66 -5.19 15.28 -7.37
C LYS A 66 -4.98 14.19 -6.31
N ILE A 67 -4.03 13.30 -6.56
CA ILE A 67 -3.50 12.39 -5.55
C ILE A 67 -2.71 13.24 -4.56
N MET A 68 -3.04 13.12 -3.28
CA MET A 68 -2.32 13.77 -2.19
C MET A 68 -1.65 12.71 -1.34
N LEU A 69 -0.43 12.99 -0.90
CA LEU A 69 0.34 12.12 -0.02
C LEU A 69 0.59 12.86 1.30
N MET A 70 0.61 12.11 2.40
CA MET A 70 0.87 12.63 3.76
C MET A 70 -0.13 13.69 4.26
N ARG A 71 -1.29 13.82 3.63
CA ARG A 71 -2.38 14.74 4.00
C ARG A 71 -3.72 14.29 3.42
N ASP A 72 -4.81 14.83 3.95
CA ASP A 72 -6.14 14.72 3.34
C ASP A 72 -6.23 15.55 2.04
N SER A 73 -7.10 15.11 1.13
CA SER A 73 -7.43 15.77 -0.13
C SER A 73 -8.29 17.03 0.07
N THR A 74 -8.97 17.14 1.22
CA THR A 74 -9.82 18.30 1.56
C THR A 74 -9.22 19.11 2.71
N ALA A 75 -8.97 20.41 2.47
CA ALA A 75 -8.37 21.37 3.40
C ALA A 75 -6.93 21.00 3.90
N SER A 76 -6.28 21.95 4.57
CA SER A 76 -4.95 21.79 5.18
C SER A 76 -5.06 21.07 6.52
N ARG A 77 -5.46 19.79 6.51
CA ARG A 77 -5.68 18.96 7.70
C ARG A 77 -5.16 17.53 7.53
N TYR A 78 -5.07 16.82 8.65
CA TYR A 78 -4.63 15.42 8.73
C TYR A 78 -3.25 15.15 8.12
N TYR A 79 -2.29 16.01 8.45
CA TYR A 79 -0.90 15.80 8.07
C TYR A 79 -0.31 14.60 8.81
N THR A 80 0.40 13.76 8.07
CA THR A 80 1.20 12.69 8.66
C THR A 80 2.61 13.23 8.89
N ASN A 81 3.10 13.14 10.12
CA ASN A 81 4.50 13.44 10.42
C ASN A 81 5.34 12.19 10.16
N GLY A 82 6.06 12.18 9.05
CA GLY A 82 6.89 11.06 8.63
C GLY A 82 7.50 11.31 7.26
N ILE A 83 8.19 10.30 6.74
CA ILE A 83 8.77 10.29 5.41
C ILE A 83 8.18 9.15 4.59
N ILE A 84 8.13 9.34 3.27
CA ILE A 84 7.71 8.33 2.30
C ILE A 84 8.73 8.28 1.18
N ASP A 85 8.88 7.11 0.57
CA ASP A 85 9.73 6.91 -0.58
C ASP A 85 9.14 5.83 -1.49
N GLU A 86 9.54 5.82 -2.76
CA GLU A 86 9.22 4.79 -3.76
C GLU A 86 7.72 4.45 -3.89
N VAL A 87 6.88 5.50 -3.94
CA VAL A 87 5.42 5.36 -4.05
C VAL A 87 5.02 4.85 -5.44
N ARG A 88 4.23 3.77 -5.48
CA ARG A 88 3.77 3.13 -6.72
C ARG A 88 2.26 2.87 -6.68
N ILE A 89 1.59 3.07 -7.81
CA ILE A 89 0.16 2.80 -7.99
C ILE A 89 -0.01 1.92 -9.22
N TYR A 90 -0.80 0.87 -9.11
CA TYR A 90 -1.07 -0.08 -10.19
C TYR A 90 -2.57 -0.16 -10.46
N ASN A 91 -2.94 -0.44 -11.70
CA ASN A 91 -4.31 -0.72 -12.12
C ASN A 91 -4.73 -2.19 -11.92
N THR A 92 -3.83 -3.02 -11.36
CA THR A 92 -4.05 -4.45 -11.12
C THR A 92 -3.62 -4.80 -9.70
N ALA A 93 -4.44 -5.60 -9.01
CA ALA A 93 -4.08 -6.17 -7.71
C ALA A 93 -2.87 -7.12 -7.87
N ARG A 94 -1.78 -6.83 -7.14
CA ARG A 94 -0.58 -7.66 -7.15
C ARG A 94 -0.76 -8.90 -6.27
N SER A 95 -0.14 -10.01 -6.67
CA SER A 95 -0.15 -11.24 -5.87
C SER A 95 0.72 -11.09 -4.63
N ALA A 96 0.39 -11.83 -3.55
CA ALA A 96 1.19 -11.85 -2.33
C ALA A 96 2.66 -12.19 -2.59
N ALA A 97 2.93 -13.16 -3.48
CA ALA A 97 4.29 -13.54 -3.85
C ALA A 97 5.06 -12.38 -4.51
N TRP A 98 4.42 -11.64 -5.42
CA TRP A 98 5.04 -10.47 -6.05
C TRP A 98 5.38 -9.39 -5.00
N ILE A 99 4.45 -9.14 -4.07
CA ILE A 99 4.61 -8.15 -3.01
C ILE A 99 5.78 -8.54 -2.08
N LYS A 100 5.87 -9.83 -1.70
CA LYS A 100 6.97 -10.33 -0.90
C LYS A 100 8.32 -10.19 -1.61
N THR A 101 8.37 -10.53 -2.90
CA THR A 101 9.58 -10.32 -3.71
C THR A 101 9.99 -8.86 -3.74
N CYS A 102 9.05 -7.94 -4.02
CA CYS A 102 9.35 -6.50 -4.02
C CYS A 102 9.85 -5.99 -2.67
N TYR A 103 9.31 -6.47 -1.56
CA TYR A 103 9.82 -6.15 -0.24
C TYR A 103 11.26 -6.63 -0.07
N ASN A 104 11.53 -7.91 -0.32
CA ASN A 104 12.87 -8.50 -0.16
C ASN A 104 13.93 -7.75 -0.99
N ASN A 105 13.58 -7.36 -2.22
CA ASN A 105 14.44 -6.59 -3.12
C ASN A 105 14.82 -5.22 -2.55
N GLN A 106 13.90 -4.58 -1.81
CA GLN A 106 14.13 -3.26 -1.22
C GLN A 106 14.78 -3.36 0.16
N SER A 107 14.45 -4.39 0.95
CA SER A 107 14.98 -4.56 2.30
C SER A 107 16.41 -5.11 2.33
N ASN A 108 16.80 -5.87 1.30
CA ASN A 108 18.13 -6.45 1.18
C ASN A 108 18.52 -6.60 -0.30
N PRO A 109 18.85 -5.51 -1.00
CA PRO A 109 19.16 -5.53 -2.43
C PRO A 109 20.38 -6.41 -2.77
N ASP A 110 21.30 -6.60 -1.82
CA ASP A 110 22.51 -7.40 -1.99
C ASP A 110 22.26 -8.92 -1.94
N SER A 111 21.06 -9.34 -1.54
CA SER A 111 20.68 -10.77 -1.49
C SER A 111 20.28 -11.37 -2.84
N PHE A 112 20.25 -10.55 -3.91
CA PHE A 112 20.07 -11.07 -5.25
C PHE A 112 21.28 -11.89 -5.70
N TYR A 113 21.01 -13.10 -6.22
CA TYR A 113 22.04 -13.91 -6.85
C TYR A 113 22.57 -13.22 -8.10
N THR A 114 23.84 -12.80 -8.07
CA THR A 114 24.59 -12.44 -9.29
C THR A 114 24.79 -13.70 -10.11
N ILE A 115 24.15 -13.81 -11.28
CA ILE A 115 24.30 -14.97 -12.16
C ILE A 115 25.54 -14.75 -13.05
N ASN A 116 26.71 -15.09 -12.51
CA ASN A 116 28.05 -15.19 -13.14
C ASN A 116 28.70 -13.90 -13.68
N SER A 117 30.03 -14.00 -13.84
CA SER A 117 30.89 -12.98 -14.49
C SER A 117 30.64 -12.93 -16.00
N GLU A 118 30.81 -11.73 -16.58
CA GLU A 118 30.82 -11.49 -18.02
C GLU A 118 31.77 -12.46 -18.75
N GLU A 119 31.25 -13.21 -19.72
CA GLU A 119 32.07 -14.00 -20.64
C GLU A 119 32.97 -13.03 -21.42
N SER A 120 34.28 -13.09 -21.17
CA SER A 120 35.25 -12.33 -21.93
C SER A 120 35.46 -13.03 -23.28
N TYR A 121 35.15 -12.32 -24.37
CA TYR A 121 35.49 -12.73 -25.73
C TYR A 121 36.97 -12.46 -26.06
#